data_AF-A0A558DNV5-F1
#
_entry.id   AF-A0A558DNV5-F1
#
_cell.length_a   1.000
_cell.length_b   1.000
_cell.length_c   1.000
_cell.angle_alpha   90.00
_cell.angle_beta   90.00
_cell.angle_gamma   90.00
#
_symmetry.space_group_name_H-M   'P 1'
#
loop_
_entity.id
_entity.type
_entity.pdbx_description
1 polymer ?
#
loop_
_entity_poly.entity_id
_entity_poly.type
_entity_poly.pdbx_seq_one_letter_code
_entity_poly.pdbx_strand_id
1 'polypeptide(L)' 'MRTYIAMTGKQRFSGGWYQCIHWGHEKVSIDRSMVVKVVTIRPGEKHGRIVSEVTADGVRQIAKGRIIPAHKLRHTA' A
#
# COMPACT_ATOMS: atom_id res chain seq x y z
N MET A 1 -1.91 -8.27 15.25
CA MET A 1 -1.75 -8.63 13.82
C MET A 1 -1.57 -7.35 12.99
N ARG A 2 -0.72 -7.33 11.96
CA ARG A 2 -0.52 -6.14 11.11
C ARG A 2 -1.46 -6.21 9.91
N THR A 3 -2.07 -5.09 9.55
CA THR A 3 -2.85 -4.95 8.30
C THR A 3 -2.00 -4.22 7.28
N TYR A 4 -2.04 -4.69 6.03
CA TYR A 4 -1.41 -4.02 4.90
C TYR A 4 -2.48 -3.44 3.99
N ILE A 5 -2.19 -2.25 3.46
CA ILE A 5 -3.07 -1.54 2.55
C ILE A 5 -2.22 -1.09 1.36
N ALA A 6 -2.50 -1.64 0.18
CA ALA A 6 -1.97 -1.16 -1.08
C ALA A 6 -2.83 0.00 -1.60
N MET A 7 -2.20 1.05 -2.14
CA MET A 7 -2.91 2.21 -2.66
C MET A 7 -2.21 2.85 -3.87
N THR A 8 -3.01 3.25 -4.85
CA THR A 8 -2.61 4.08 -6.00
C THR A 8 -3.77 4.99 -6.39
N GLY A 9 -3.50 6.30 -6.48
CA GLY A 9 -4.54 7.30 -6.75
C GLY A 9 -5.76 7.16 -5.82
N LYS A 10 -6.93 6.83 -6.40
CA LYS A 10 -8.19 6.60 -5.68
C LYS A 10 -8.43 5.13 -5.30
N GLN A 11 -7.68 4.20 -5.89
CA GLN A 11 -7.85 2.76 -5.69
C GLN A 11 -7.07 2.29 -4.46
N ARG A 12 -7.69 1.39 -3.69
CA ARG A 12 -7.12 0.82 -2.48
C ARG A 12 -7.46 -0.65 -2.40
N PHE A 13 -6.59 -1.43 -1.77
CA PHE A 13 -6.80 -2.83 -1.48
C PHE A 13 -6.20 -3.14 -0.10
N SER A 14 -6.93 -3.86 0.76
CA SER A 14 -6.44 -4.27 2.07
C SER A 14 -6.39 -5.79 2.18
N GLY A 15 -5.29 -6.31 2.74
CA GLY A 15 -5.10 -7.75 2.89
C GLY A 15 -3.77 -8.10 3.55
N GLY A 16 -3.31 -9.33 3.31
CA GLY A 16 -1.97 -9.78 3.67
C GLY A 16 -0.89 -9.08 2.83
N TRP A 17 0.36 -9.17 3.28
CA TRP A 17 1.52 -8.61 2.57
C TRP A 17 1.58 -9.08 1.11
N TYR A 18 1.56 -10.40 0.90
CA TYR A 18 1.63 -10.98 -0.45
C TYR A 18 0.47 -10.57 -1.34
N GLN A 19 -0.75 -10.49 -0.80
CA GLN A 19 -1.93 -10.05 -1.56
C GLN A 19 -1.80 -8.59 -2.00
N CYS A 20 -1.29 -7.71 -1.12
CA CYS A 20 -1.05 -6.31 -1.44
C CYS A 20 0.02 -6.13 -2.52
N ILE A 21 1.09 -6.93 -2.48
CA ILE A 21 2.14 -6.92 -3.49
C ILE A 21 1.61 -7.45 -4.83
N HIS A 22 0.87 -8.57 -4.81
CA HIS A 22 0.28 -9.15 -6.01
C HIS A 22 -0.70 -8.18 -6.69
N TRP A 23 -1.62 -7.58 -5.91
CA TRP A 23 -2.50 -6.52 -6.41
C TRP A 23 -1.71 -5.33 -6.98
N GLY A 24 -0.59 -4.98 -6.34
CA GLY A 24 0.33 -3.98 -6.84
C GLY A 24 0.86 -4.31 -8.24
N HIS A 25 1.29 -5.55 -8.44
CA HIS A 25 1.76 -6.05 -9.74
C HIS A 25 0.66 -6.03 -10.81
N GLU A 26 -0.58 -6.39 -10.47
CA GLU A 26 -1.72 -6.29 -11.39
C GLU A 26 -1.99 -4.85 -11.83
N LYS A 27 -1.80 -3.85 -10.94
CA LYS A 27 -2.01 -2.45 -11.31
C LYS A 27 -0.90 -1.91 -12.20
N VAL A 28 0.35 -2.20 -11.88
CA VAL A 28 1.49 -1.74 -12.69
C VAL A 28 1.62 -2.50 -14.01
N SER A 29 1.02 -3.68 -14.15
CA SER A 29 0.94 -4.38 -15.44
C SER A 29 -0.08 -3.74 -16.39
N ILE A 30 -1.17 -3.17 -15.85
CA ILE A 30 -2.16 -2.39 -16.62
C ILE A 30 -1.56 -1.05 -17.06
N ASP A 31 -0.87 -0.36 -16.16
CA ASP A 31 -0.20 0.92 -16.44
C ASP A 31 1.17 0.97 -15.76
N ARG A 32 2.22 0.86 -16.58
CA ARG A 32 3.61 0.82 -16.12
C ARG A 32 4.09 2.11 -15.45
N SER A 33 3.36 3.22 -15.60
CA SER A 33 3.66 4.49 -14.92
C SER A 33 3.13 4.54 -13.48
N MET A 34 2.26 3.60 -13.09
CA MET A 34 1.70 3.56 -11.75
C MET A 34 2.75 3.18 -10.69
N VAL A 35 2.60 3.79 -9.51
CA VAL A 35 3.34 3.42 -8.30
C VAL A 35 2.34 3.07 -7.22
N VAL A 36 2.34 1.81 -6.80
CA VAL A 36 1.47 1.33 -5.72
C VAL A 36 2.23 1.40 -4.41
N LYS A 37 1.71 2.17 -3.46
CA LYS A 37 2.28 2.31 -2.12
C LYS A 37 1.63 1.32 -1.17
N VAL A 38 2.44 0.53 -0.46
CA VAL A 38 1.98 -0.39 0.57
C VAL A 38 2.22 0.22 1.93
N VAL A 39 1.14 0.37 2.68
CA VAL A 39 1.12 0.94 4.02
C VAL A 39 0.89 -0.17 5.03
N THR A 40 1.66 -0.19 6.12
CA THR A 40 1.38 -1.04 7.28
C THR A 40 0.70 -0.23 8.37
N ILE A 41 -0.29 -0.84 9.02
CA ILE A 41 -0.98 -0.27 10.19
C ILE A 41 -1.26 -1.36 11.22
N ARG A 42 -1.20 -1.03 12.51
CA ARG A 42 -1.62 -1.91 13.59
C ARG A 42 -3.01 -1.50 14.11
N PRO A 43 -3.83 -2.46 14.59
CA PRO A 43 -5.07 -2.14 15.30
C PRO A 43 -4.80 -1.14 16.43
N GLY A 44 -5.61 -0.09 16.51
CA GLY A 44 -5.46 0.98 17.51
C GLY A 44 -4.50 2.10 17.15
N GLU A 45 -3.66 1.96 16.11
CA GLU A 45 -2.78 3.05 15.67
C GLU A 45 -3.55 4.09 14.84
N LYS A 46 -3.32 5.37 15.13
CA LYS A 46 -3.90 6.50 14.39
C LYS A 46 -3.18 6.79 13.07
N HIS A 47 -2.06 6.12 12.80
CA HIS A 47 -1.21 6.37 11.66
C HIS A 47 -0.68 5.04 11.09
N GLY A 48 -0.59 4.95 9.78
CA GLY A 48 0.16 3.91 9.08
C GLY A 48 1.47 4.45 8.52
N ARG A 49 2.38 3.56 8.15
CA ARG A 49 3.66 3.90 7.51
C ARG A 49 3.77 3.22 6.15
N ILE A 50 4.19 3.95 5.13
CA ILE A 50 4.57 3.33 3.85
C ILE A 50 5.80 2.46 4.09
N VAL A 51 5.72 1.18 3.75
CA VAL A 51 6.79 0.20 3.94
C VAL A 51 7.32 -0.35 2.62
N SER A 52 6.57 -0.20 1.53
CA SER A 52 6.97 -0.64 0.22
C SER A 52 6.34 0.18 -0.89
N GLU A 53 6.99 0.22 -2.04
CA GLU A 53 6.43 0.61 -3.32
C GLU A 53 6.52 -0.55 -4.30
N VAL A 54 5.47 -0.72 -5.10
CA VAL A 54 5.45 -1.65 -6.24
C VAL A 54 5.39 -0.80 -7.49
N THR A 55 6.32 -1.06 -8.40
CA THR A 55 6.53 -0.36 -9.68
C THR A 55 6.69 -1.41 -10.79
N ALA A 56 6.74 -0.97 -12.04
CA ALA A 56 7.02 -1.87 -13.16
C ALA A 56 8.39 -2.60 -13.04
N ASP A 57 9.34 -2.01 -12.32
CA ASP A 57 10.68 -2.57 -12.09
C ASP A 57 10.72 -3.57 -10.92
N GLY A 58 9.61 -3.69 -10.17
CA GLY A 58 9.46 -4.62 -9.06
C GLY A 58 9.10 -3.93 -7.75
N VAL A 59 9.47 -4.58 -6.65
CA VAL A 59 9.10 -4.20 -5.29
C VAL A 59 10.29 -3.55 -4.59
N ARG A 60 10.13 -2.31 -4.14
CA ARG A 60 11.12 -1.58 -3.36
C ARG A 60 10.65 -1.43 -1.92
N GLN A 61 11.44 -1.91 -0.96
CA GLN A 61 11.18 -1.65 0.45
C GLN A 61 11.63 -0.25 0.87
N ILE A 62 10.89 0.34 1.81
CA ILE A 62 11.15 1.70 2.32
C ILE A 62 11.29 1.64 3.84
N ALA A 63 12.52 1.77 4.33
CA ALA A 63 12.83 1.71 5.76
C ALA A 63 12.25 2.89 6.57
N LYS A 64 12.22 4.09 5.97
CA LYS A 64 11.74 5.33 6.61
C LYS A 64 10.61 5.97 5.80
N GLY A 65 9.62 5.18 5.43
CA GLY A 65 8.54 5.68 4.59
C GLY A 65 7.64 6.68 5.31
N ARG A 66 6.92 7.47 4.50
CA ARG A 66 6.03 8.53 4.97
C ARG A 66 4.95 7.97 5.91
N ILE A 67 4.60 8.76 6.92
CA ILE A 67 3.50 8.48 7.84
C ILE A 67 2.20 9.02 7.23
N ILE A 68 1.16 8.19 7.23
CA ILE A 68 -0.17 8.53 6.70
C ILE A 68 -1.20 8.37 7.81
N PRO A 69 -2.06 9.37 8.06
CA PRO A 69 -3.16 9.23 9.02
C PRO A 69 -4.11 8.10 8.65
N ALA A 70 -4.47 7.26 9.62
CA ALA A 70 -5.30 6.07 9.42
C ALA A 70 -6.68 6.40 8.81
N HIS A 71 -7.25 7.56 9.13
CA HIS A 71 -8.53 7.98 8.55
C HIS A 71 -8.47 8.18 7.03
N LYS A 72 -7.29 8.47 6.45
CA LYS A 72 -7.09 8.57 4.99
C LYS A 72 -6.89 7.21 4.30
N LEU A 73 -6.64 6.17 5.11
CA LEU A 73 -6.47 4.80 4.65
C LEU A 73 -7.80 4.03 4.61
N ARG A 74 -8.83 4.52 5.31
CA ARG A 74 -10.17 3.91 5.30
C ARG A 74 -10.78 4.04 3.91
N HIS A 75 -11.33 2.92 3.42
CA HIS A 75 -12.23 2.93 2.29
C HIS A 75 -13.49 3.68 2.74
N THR A 76 -13.77 4.85 2.19
CA THR A 76 -15.17 5.26 2.05
C THR A 76 -15.76 4.31 1.02
N ALA A 77 -16.69 3.46 1.47
CA ALA A 77 -17.57 2.72 0.60
C ALA A 77 -18.34 3.68 -0.32
#